data_AF-A0AAN0LLU9-F1
#
_entry.id   AF-A0AAN0LLU9-F1
#
_cell.length_a   1.000
_cell.length_b   1.000
_cell.length_c   1.000
_cell.angle_alpha   90.00
_cell.angle_beta   90.00
_cell.angle_gamma   90.00
#
_symmetry.space_group_name_H-M   'P 1'
#
loop_
_entity.id
_entity.type
_entity.pdbx_description
1 polymer ?
#
loop_
_entity_poly.entity_id
_entity_poly.type
_entity_poly.pdbx_seq_one_letter_code
_entity_poly.pdbx_strand_id
1 'polypeptide(L)'
;MDDDSLENKFRLATIAPLDRRMKRKHLAVYGFLLDWYHRKYGDALASVRHIVAQLKERDPAGIGLYTGDVHSALKDLEAWGYITADVGVGRRASRYVPVWAHGSSVREIPNTIEDEISVRENQNTSVRENQNTTSDSVHKTQNEDPPTRTRLQDGVTGIGGDDCAPATPPLPVGLEATGAGGAQGGFEELWKTYFPKRGQGDKKKARSAYEALAPDADLHSSLLDSARAWFEAWQAQGKPDAPRKHLDTWLTGEHYECDPPAAYKPRERKAKANAKPRPEQPAPVAANDDWPMICDVGPFSPFGTFYATITGSKVEQVDYSTQKVVLDLTWSDRGSGPDVQHTFYYEHTDPAIQERGQKFIRRLADCLDIDELTDTNQLHDRRIKCTINDRLAISYSRAA
;
A
#
# COMPACT_ATOMS: atom_id res chain seq x y z
N MET A 1 4.96 -34.97 -4.31
CA MET A 1 5.43 -33.74 -4.97
C MET A 1 5.47 -32.67 -3.90
N ASP A 2 6.55 -31.90 -3.82
CA ASP A 2 6.63 -30.80 -2.87
C ASP A 2 5.69 -29.68 -3.36
N ASP A 3 4.47 -29.63 -2.80
CA ASP A 3 3.43 -28.68 -3.19
C ASP A 3 3.86 -27.20 -2.96
N ASP A 4 4.90 -26.94 -2.18
CA ASP A 4 5.37 -25.58 -1.85
C ASP A 4 6.62 -25.17 -2.64
N SER A 5 6.90 -25.84 -3.77
CA SER A 5 8.04 -25.54 -4.64
C SER A 5 8.01 -24.10 -5.19
N LEU A 6 9.18 -23.54 -5.49
CA LEU A 6 9.32 -22.26 -6.21
C LEU A 6 8.52 -22.26 -7.52
N GLU A 7 8.49 -23.42 -8.19
CA GLU A 7 7.67 -23.65 -9.37
C GLU A 7 6.18 -23.47 -9.08
N ASN A 8 5.68 -23.94 -7.93
CA ASN A 8 4.28 -23.79 -7.57
C ASN A 8 3.94 -22.35 -7.17
N LYS A 9 4.88 -21.61 -6.55
CA LYS A 9 4.76 -20.15 -6.35
C LYS A 9 4.60 -19.41 -7.69
N PHE A 10 5.41 -19.77 -8.69
CA PHE A 10 5.30 -19.20 -10.04
C PHE A 10 3.96 -19.53 -10.69
N ARG A 11 3.48 -20.78 -10.60
CA ARG A 11 2.17 -21.18 -11.14
C ARG A 11 1.02 -20.44 -10.48
N LEU A 12 1.04 -20.27 -9.16
CA LEU A 12 0.02 -19.49 -8.46
C LEU A 12 0.03 -18.01 -8.89
N ALA A 13 1.23 -17.44 -9.09
CA ALA A 13 1.39 -16.07 -9.56
C ALA A 13 0.89 -15.87 -11.00
N THR A 14 0.94 -16.91 -11.86
CA THR A 14 0.42 -16.83 -13.24
C THR A 14 -1.08 -17.09 -13.33
N ILE A 15 -1.65 -17.90 -12.43
CA ILE A 15 -3.09 -18.17 -12.38
C ILE A 15 -3.88 -17.00 -11.79
N ALA A 16 -3.33 -16.33 -10.77
CA ALA A 16 -4.02 -15.23 -10.07
C ALA A 16 -4.53 -14.11 -11.01
N PRO A 17 -3.78 -13.63 -12.03
CA PRO A 17 -4.27 -12.67 -13.02
C PRO A 17 -5.39 -13.17 -13.93
N LEU A 18 -5.58 -14.48 -14.08
CA LEU A 18 -6.64 -15.04 -14.94
C LEU A 18 -8.02 -14.97 -14.29
N ASP A 19 -8.09 -14.77 -12.97
CA ASP A 19 -9.34 -14.57 -12.26
C ASP A 19 -9.85 -13.14 -12.45
N ARG A 20 -10.99 -13.01 -13.14
CA ARG A 20 -11.64 -11.72 -13.47
C ARG A 20 -12.00 -10.89 -12.23
N ARG A 21 -12.06 -11.49 -11.04
CA ARG A 21 -12.34 -10.79 -9.77
C ARG A 21 -11.10 -10.08 -9.23
N MET A 22 -9.90 -10.56 -9.59
CA MET A 22 -8.66 -9.96 -9.14
C MET A 22 -8.45 -8.57 -9.76
N LYS A 23 -7.98 -7.65 -8.93
CA LYS A 23 -7.62 -6.27 -9.28
C LYS A 23 -6.16 -6.08 -8.91
N ARG A 24 -5.55 -4.97 -9.32
CA ARG A 24 -4.15 -4.63 -8.99
C ARG A 24 -3.83 -4.79 -7.50
N LYS A 25 -4.73 -4.34 -6.61
CA LYS A 25 -4.57 -4.50 -5.15
C LYS A 25 -4.50 -5.96 -4.70
N HIS A 26 -5.30 -6.84 -5.30
CA HIS A 26 -5.31 -8.28 -5.00
C HIS A 26 -3.99 -8.92 -5.44
N LEU A 27 -3.55 -8.64 -6.66
CA LEU A 27 -2.31 -9.18 -7.21
C LEU A 27 -1.07 -8.71 -6.43
N ALA A 28 -1.01 -7.43 -6.06
CA ALA A 28 0.10 -6.90 -5.28
C ALA A 28 0.19 -7.54 -3.89
N VAL A 29 -0.95 -7.65 -3.18
CA VAL A 29 -1.00 -8.29 -1.86
C VAL A 29 -0.69 -9.77 -1.96
N TYR A 30 -1.26 -10.48 -2.93
CA TYR A 30 -1.03 -11.92 -3.12
C TYR A 30 0.42 -12.23 -3.49
N GLY A 31 1.01 -11.45 -4.41
CA GLY A 31 2.42 -11.57 -4.77
C GLY A 31 3.36 -11.35 -3.58
N PHE A 32 3.06 -10.36 -2.72
CA PHE A 32 3.79 -10.17 -1.48
C PHE A 32 3.70 -11.41 -0.57
N LEU A 33 2.52 -12.00 -0.39
CA LEU A 33 2.34 -13.18 0.46
C LEU A 33 3.08 -14.41 -0.07
N LEU A 34 3.12 -14.62 -1.40
CA LEU A 34 3.87 -15.71 -2.02
C LEU A 34 5.38 -15.55 -1.84
N ASP A 35 5.89 -14.33 -1.99
CA ASP A 35 7.30 -13.99 -1.79
C ASP A 35 7.70 -14.11 -0.31
N TRP A 36 6.87 -13.59 0.60
CA TRP A 36 7.08 -13.58 2.04
C TRP A 36 6.79 -14.92 2.74
N TYR A 37 6.31 -15.93 2.00
CA TYR A 37 6.05 -17.26 2.55
C TYR A 37 7.33 -18.03 2.84
N HIS A 38 7.49 -18.47 4.09
CA HIS A 38 8.64 -19.24 4.55
C HIS A 38 8.30 -20.72 4.75
N ARG A 39 8.90 -21.60 3.93
CA ARG A 39 8.74 -23.07 4.02
C ARG A 39 9.03 -23.63 5.41
N LYS A 40 9.99 -23.05 6.14
CA LYS A 40 10.36 -23.50 7.50
C LYS A 40 9.22 -23.32 8.51
N TYR A 41 8.40 -22.29 8.33
CA TYR A 41 7.32 -21.93 9.27
C TYR A 41 5.94 -22.33 8.74
N GLY A 42 5.81 -22.57 7.43
CA GLY A 42 4.55 -22.95 6.79
C GLY A 42 3.57 -21.78 6.68
N ASP A 43 4.03 -20.55 6.92
CA ASP A 43 3.21 -19.34 6.87
C ASP A 43 3.99 -18.12 6.36
N ALA A 44 3.25 -17.11 5.93
CA ALA A 44 3.70 -15.74 5.78
C ALA A 44 3.21 -14.95 7.01
N LEU A 45 4.09 -14.82 8.01
CA LEU A 45 3.79 -14.06 9.22
C LEU A 45 4.02 -12.57 8.96
N ALA A 46 2.94 -11.79 8.90
CA ALA A 46 3.01 -10.37 8.62
C ALA A 46 1.85 -9.60 9.28
N SER A 47 2.14 -8.40 9.78
CA SER A 47 1.08 -7.46 10.16
C SER A 47 0.62 -6.67 8.94
N VAL A 48 -0.65 -6.26 8.89
CA VAL A 48 -1.16 -5.45 7.76
C VAL A 48 -0.37 -4.15 7.59
N ARG A 49 0.07 -3.53 8.68
CA ARG A 49 0.96 -2.36 8.64
C ARG A 49 2.29 -2.67 7.95
N HIS A 50 2.87 -3.84 8.21
CA HIS A 50 4.11 -4.27 7.59
C HIS A 50 3.91 -4.53 6.08
N ILE A 51 2.81 -5.19 5.70
CA ILE A 51 2.45 -5.40 4.28
C ILE A 51 2.34 -4.06 3.55
N VAL A 52 1.63 -3.09 4.13
CA VAL A 52 1.49 -1.74 3.56
C VAL A 52 2.85 -1.07 3.38
N ALA A 53 3.71 -1.10 4.40
CA ALA A 53 5.04 -0.49 4.34
C ALA A 53 5.92 -1.11 3.25
N GLN A 54 5.95 -2.44 3.18
CA GLN A 54 6.71 -3.18 2.18
C GLN A 54 6.19 -2.97 0.76
N LEU A 55 4.87 -2.94 0.57
CA LEU A 55 4.28 -2.64 -0.74
C LEU A 55 4.56 -1.22 -1.19
N LYS A 56 4.64 -0.26 -0.26
CA LYS A 56 5.02 1.12 -0.57
C LYS A 56 6.50 1.23 -0.97
N GLU A 57 7.38 0.50 -0.28
CA GLU A 57 8.82 0.46 -0.57
C GLU A 57 9.11 -0.19 -1.93
N ARG A 58 8.36 -1.23 -2.29
CA ARG A 58 8.49 -1.97 -3.56
C ARG A 58 7.82 -1.26 -4.75
N ASP A 59 6.97 -0.27 -4.50
CA ASP A 59 6.30 0.48 -5.56
C ASP A 59 7.26 1.53 -6.14
N PRO A 60 7.62 1.46 -7.45
CA PRO A 60 8.54 2.42 -8.06
C PRO A 60 8.02 3.87 -8.01
N ALA A 61 6.71 4.07 -7.86
CA ALA A 61 6.13 5.41 -7.69
C ALA A 61 6.03 5.85 -6.22
N GLY A 62 6.32 4.95 -5.26
CA GLY A 62 6.23 5.22 -3.82
C GLY A 62 4.81 5.51 -3.30
N ILE A 63 3.79 5.26 -4.12
CA ILE A 63 2.38 5.50 -3.79
C ILE A 63 1.90 4.44 -2.81
N GLY A 64 2.22 3.17 -3.08
CA GLY A 64 1.83 2.02 -2.28
C GLY A 64 0.32 1.78 -2.30
N LEU A 65 -0.15 0.90 -1.40
CA LEU A 65 -1.58 0.68 -1.18
C LEU A 65 -2.00 1.31 0.16
N TYR A 66 -3.23 1.84 0.21
CA TYR A 66 -3.81 2.25 1.48
C TYR A 66 -4.10 1.03 2.37
N THR A 67 -4.04 1.22 3.69
CA THR A 67 -4.31 0.16 4.67
C THR A 67 -5.69 -0.49 4.48
N GLY A 68 -6.69 0.32 4.10
CA GLY A 68 -8.04 -0.17 3.80
C GLY A 68 -8.07 -1.10 2.57
N ASP A 69 -7.29 -0.78 1.55
CA ASP A 69 -7.19 -1.60 0.34
C ASP A 69 -6.53 -2.94 0.64
N VAL A 70 -5.44 -2.95 1.42
CA VAL A 70 -4.79 -4.19 1.86
C VAL A 70 -5.76 -5.04 2.69
N HIS A 71 -6.49 -4.45 3.62
CA HIS A 71 -7.50 -5.18 4.40
C HIS A 71 -8.61 -5.76 3.53
N SER A 72 -9.14 -5.00 2.58
CA SER A 72 -10.16 -5.50 1.64
C SER A 72 -9.61 -6.63 0.79
N ALA A 73 -8.38 -6.49 0.29
CA ALA A 73 -7.75 -7.47 -0.56
C ALA A 73 -7.49 -8.79 0.15
N LEU A 74 -7.04 -8.74 1.41
CA LEU A 74 -6.85 -9.95 2.22
C LEU A 74 -8.17 -10.69 2.47
N LYS A 75 -9.25 -9.96 2.77
CA LYS A 75 -10.59 -10.57 2.94
C LYS A 75 -11.10 -11.19 1.65
N ASP A 76 -10.93 -10.50 0.52
CA ASP A 76 -11.38 -10.98 -0.78
C ASP A 76 -10.59 -12.23 -1.20
N LEU A 77 -9.26 -12.23 -1.03
CA LEU A 77 -8.40 -13.39 -1.31
C LEU A 77 -8.72 -14.60 -0.44
N GLU A 78 -9.06 -14.37 0.83
CA GLU A 78 -9.55 -15.42 1.75
C GLU A 78 -10.91 -15.96 1.30
N ALA A 79 -11.86 -15.07 0.98
CA ALA A 79 -13.20 -15.46 0.54
C ALA A 79 -13.19 -16.22 -0.81
N TRP A 80 -12.24 -15.94 -1.68
CA TRP A 80 -12.05 -16.66 -2.94
C TRP A 80 -11.21 -17.94 -2.79
N GLY A 81 -10.68 -18.19 -1.60
CA GLY A 81 -9.93 -19.41 -1.29
C GLY A 81 -8.52 -19.44 -1.87
N TYR A 82 -7.89 -18.28 -2.13
CA TYR A 82 -6.48 -18.21 -2.54
C TYR A 82 -5.52 -18.27 -1.36
N ILE A 83 -5.98 -17.82 -0.18
CA ILE A 83 -5.22 -17.86 1.07
C ILE A 83 -6.13 -18.33 2.20
N THR A 84 -5.52 -18.89 3.24
CA THR A 84 -6.14 -19.02 4.56
C THR A 84 -5.46 -18.01 5.49
N ALA A 85 -6.26 -17.28 6.27
CA ALA A 85 -5.77 -16.25 7.18
C ALA A 85 -6.09 -16.62 8.64
N ASP A 86 -5.07 -16.66 9.49
CA ASP A 86 -5.23 -16.69 10.94
C ASP A 86 -4.96 -15.27 11.46
N VAL A 87 -6.04 -14.52 11.71
CA VAL A 87 -5.97 -13.12 12.11
C VAL A 87 -5.47 -13.01 13.54
N GLY A 88 -4.25 -12.50 13.69
CA GLY A 88 -3.64 -12.28 15.00
C GLY A 88 -4.39 -11.22 15.82
N VAL A 89 -4.68 -11.54 17.09
CA VAL A 89 -5.30 -10.61 18.04
C VAL A 89 -4.22 -10.00 18.95
N GLY A 90 -4.30 -8.67 19.17
CA GLY A 90 -3.42 -7.95 20.08
C GLY A 90 -2.01 -7.75 19.53
N ARG A 91 -0.99 -8.33 20.19
CA ARG A 91 0.43 -8.22 19.78
C ARG A 91 0.86 -9.31 18.78
N ARG A 92 -0.04 -10.24 18.44
CA ARG A 92 0.26 -11.32 17.49
C ARG A 92 0.05 -10.82 16.06
N ALA A 93 1.06 -11.00 15.21
CA ALA A 93 0.91 -10.75 13.78
C ALA A 93 -0.06 -11.77 13.15
N SER A 94 -0.63 -11.42 12.01
CA SER A 94 -1.49 -12.34 11.26
C SER A 94 -0.64 -13.33 10.47
N ARG A 95 -1.16 -14.54 10.29
CA ARG A 95 -0.53 -15.58 9.48
C ARG A 95 -1.35 -15.80 8.23
N TYR A 96 -0.68 -15.87 7.10
CA TYR A 96 -1.30 -16.13 5.82
C TYR A 96 -0.66 -17.34 5.18
N VAL A 97 -1.46 -18.30 4.73
CA VAL A 97 -0.98 -19.50 4.05
C VAL A 97 -1.61 -19.54 2.65
N PRO A 98 -0.82 -19.52 1.56
CA PRO A 98 -1.35 -19.71 0.22
C PRO A 98 -1.99 -21.10 0.06
N VAL A 99 -3.10 -21.17 -0.67
CA VAL A 99 -3.74 -22.45 -1.00
C VAL A 99 -3.03 -23.05 -2.22
N TRP A 100 -2.07 -23.93 -1.97
CA TRP A 100 -1.19 -24.53 -2.98
C TRP A 100 -1.91 -25.41 -4.01
N ALA A 101 -3.09 -25.94 -3.67
CA ALA A 101 -3.90 -26.78 -4.55
C ALA A 101 -4.27 -26.10 -5.88
N HIS A 102 -4.36 -24.76 -5.91
CA HIS A 102 -4.63 -24.02 -7.14
C HIS A 102 -3.48 -24.07 -8.16
N GLY A 103 -2.24 -24.26 -7.71
CA GLY A 103 -1.07 -24.40 -8.59
C GLY A 103 -0.81 -25.86 -9.00
N SER A 104 -1.32 -26.81 -8.22
CA SER A 104 -1.28 -28.25 -8.50
C SER A 104 -2.36 -28.69 -9.50
N SER A 105 -3.46 -27.94 -9.64
CA SER A 105 -4.51 -28.27 -10.61
C SER A 105 -4.04 -27.90 -12.01
N VAL A 106 -3.63 -28.90 -12.79
CA VAL A 106 -3.56 -28.80 -14.25
C VAL A 106 -5.00 -28.53 -14.72
N ARG A 107 -5.35 -27.26 -14.98
CA ARG A 107 -6.52 -27.00 -15.81
C ARG A 107 -6.15 -27.43 -17.21
N GLU A 108 -6.73 -28.53 -17.66
CA GLU A 108 -6.81 -28.82 -19.09
C GLU A 108 -7.41 -27.60 -19.77
N ILE A 109 -6.60 -26.94 -20.58
CA ILE A 109 -7.06 -25.88 -21.46
C ILE A 109 -7.97 -26.58 -22.48
N PRO A 110 -9.23 -26.17 -22.68
CA PRO A 110 -10.15 -26.86 -23.58
C PRO A 110 -9.87 -26.51 -25.05
N ASN A 111 -8.63 -26.74 -25.50
CA ASN A 111 -8.18 -26.54 -26.88
C ASN A 111 -7.32 -27.72 -27.39
N THR A 112 -7.50 -28.92 -26.85
CA THR A 112 -6.97 -30.15 -27.46
C THR A 112 -8.09 -30.83 -28.22
N ILE A 113 -8.14 -30.59 -29.53
CA ILE A 113 -8.71 -31.56 -30.45
C ILE A 113 -7.78 -32.77 -30.38
N GLU A 114 -8.34 -33.92 -30.07
CA GLU A 114 -7.66 -35.21 -29.96
C GLU A 114 -7.02 -35.56 -31.32
N ASP A 115 -5.74 -35.23 -31.51
CA ASP A 115 -4.74 -36.02 -32.30
C ASP A 115 -3.39 -35.32 -32.59
N GLU A 116 -2.94 -34.34 -31.80
CA GLU A 116 -1.53 -33.91 -31.88
C GLU A 116 -0.90 -33.69 -30.50
N ILE A 117 0.14 -34.47 -30.21
CA ILE A 117 1.04 -34.29 -29.07
C ILE A 117 1.90 -33.05 -29.35
N SER A 118 1.36 -31.86 -29.10
CA SER A 118 2.14 -30.62 -29.13
C SER A 118 2.72 -30.35 -27.74
N VAL A 119 3.81 -31.05 -27.43
CA VAL A 119 4.74 -30.60 -26.39
C VAL A 119 5.38 -29.32 -26.91
N ARG A 120 4.94 -28.16 -26.41
CA ARG A 120 5.78 -26.95 -26.51
C ARG A 120 6.99 -27.17 -25.61
N GLU A 121 8.07 -27.61 -26.24
CA GLU A 121 9.40 -27.65 -25.66
C GLU A 121 9.76 -26.22 -25.19
N ASN A 122 9.99 -26.06 -23.89
CA ASN A 122 10.52 -24.82 -23.32
C ASN A 122 11.91 -24.59 -23.90
N GLN A 123 12.05 -23.65 -24.84
CA GLN A 123 13.33 -23.28 -25.46
C GLN A 123 14.29 -22.49 -24.53
N ASN A 124 14.42 -22.88 -23.26
CA ASN A 124 15.40 -22.28 -22.33
C ASN A 124 16.34 -23.31 -21.69
N THR A 125 16.62 -24.42 -22.37
CA THR A 125 17.75 -25.30 -22.06
C THR A 125 18.78 -25.27 -23.20
N SER A 126 19.40 -24.12 -23.41
CA SER A 126 20.68 -24.02 -24.12
C SER A 126 21.68 -23.36 -23.18
N VAL A 127 22.51 -24.19 -22.55
CA VAL A 127 23.75 -23.76 -21.93
C VAL A 127 24.68 -23.36 -23.07
N ARG A 128 24.87 -22.06 -23.30
CA ARG A 128 26.01 -21.58 -24.09
C ARG A 128 27.24 -21.57 -23.20
N GLU A 129 28.12 -22.52 -23.47
CA GLU A 129 29.49 -22.56 -22.98
C GLU A 129 30.27 -21.40 -23.63
N ASN A 130 30.45 -20.29 -22.90
CA ASN A 130 31.37 -19.24 -23.31
C ASN A 130 32.69 -19.43 -22.57
N GLN A 131 33.67 -19.94 -23.30
CA GLN A 131 35.09 -19.77 -22.99
C GLN A 131 35.47 -18.30 -23.25
N ASN A 132 35.69 -17.53 -22.19
CA ASN A 132 36.91 -16.73 -22.07
C ASN A 132 37.05 -16.16 -20.66
N THR A 133 38.11 -16.64 -20.02
CA THR A 133 38.77 -16.15 -18.83
C THR A 133 39.12 -14.66 -18.90
N THR A 134 38.67 -13.88 -17.92
CA THR A 134 39.55 -12.95 -17.19
C THR A 134 39.05 -12.86 -15.76
N SER A 135 39.79 -13.51 -14.87
CA SER A 135 39.69 -13.36 -13.42
C SER A 135 40.05 -11.93 -13.05
N ASP A 136 39.13 -11.16 -12.47
CA ASP A 136 39.42 -10.32 -11.30
C ASP A 136 38.19 -9.57 -10.77
N SER A 137 38.22 -9.34 -9.45
CA SER A 137 37.26 -8.60 -8.62
C SER A 137 35.95 -9.30 -8.25
N VAL A 138 36.07 -10.34 -7.41
CA VAL A 138 35.00 -10.70 -6.47
C VAL A 138 35.09 -9.74 -5.28
N HIS A 139 34.21 -8.74 -5.21
CA HIS A 139 33.86 -8.16 -3.92
C HIS A 139 32.90 -9.11 -3.22
N LYS A 140 33.43 -9.82 -2.23
CA LYS A 140 32.69 -10.68 -1.31
C LYS A 140 31.88 -9.79 -0.37
N THR A 141 30.65 -9.44 -0.73
CA THR A 141 29.68 -8.93 0.25
C THR A 141 29.31 -10.09 1.17
N GLN A 142 29.83 -10.05 2.40
CA GLN A 142 29.39 -10.91 3.48
C GLN A 142 27.91 -10.61 3.73
N ASN A 143 27.04 -11.53 3.31
CA ASN A 143 25.67 -11.59 3.79
C ASN A 143 25.73 -12.20 5.20
N GLU A 144 26.15 -11.41 6.18
CA GLU A 144 25.90 -11.75 7.58
C GLU A 144 24.44 -11.43 7.89
N ASP A 145 23.70 -12.49 8.26
CA ASP A 145 22.42 -12.40 8.95
C ASP A 145 22.49 -11.34 10.06
N PRO A 146 21.54 -10.40 10.17
CA PRO A 146 21.30 -9.75 11.45
C PRO A 146 20.64 -10.77 12.39
N PRO A 147 21.30 -11.22 13.48
CA PRO A 147 20.62 -12.05 14.45
C PRO A 147 19.56 -11.21 15.15
N THR A 148 18.29 -11.60 14.97
CA THR A 148 17.16 -11.12 15.78
C THR A 148 17.31 -11.65 17.21
N ARG A 149 18.28 -11.11 17.96
CA ARG A 149 18.37 -11.28 19.40
C ARG A 149 17.37 -10.31 20.03
N THR A 150 16.24 -10.84 20.48
CA THR A 150 15.49 -10.24 21.59
C THR A 150 16.38 -10.27 22.84
N ARG A 151 17.15 -9.20 23.06
CA ARG A 151 17.73 -8.90 24.37
C ARG A 151 16.77 -7.97 25.10
N LEU A 152 16.22 -8.45 26.22
CA LEU A 152 15.86 -7.59 27.34
C LEU A 152 17.11 -6.79 27.72
N GLN A 153 16.97 -5.46 27.81
CA GLN A 153 17.89 -4.64 28.58
C GLN A 153 17.08 -3.97 29.69
N ASP A 154 17.20 -4.55 30.88
CA ASP A 154 17.15 -3.79 32.12
C ASP A 154 18.33 -2.82 32.11
N GLY A 155 18.03 -1.54 32.26
CA GLY A 155 19.01 -0.47 32.42
C GLY A 155 18.86 0.14 33.80
N VAL A 156 19.37 -0.56 34.82
CA VAL A 156 19.70 0.02 36.12
C VAL A 156 20.95 0.89 35.93
N THR A 157 20.82 2.18 36.20
CA THR A 157 21.92 3.13 36.32
C THR A 157 22.57 2.96 37.70
N GLY A 158 23.72 2.28 37.73
CA GLY A 158 24.64 2.30 38.86
C GLY A 158 25.73 3.34 38.61
N ILE A 159 25.79 4.34 39.48
CA ILE A 159 26.88 5.31 39.64
C ILE A 159 28.07 4.56 40.23
N GLY A 160 29.26 4.71 39.64
CA GLY A 160 30.53 4.24 40.21
C GLY A 160 31.47 5.42 40.43
N GLY A 161 31.87 5.61 41.68
CA GLY A 161 32.96 6.48 42.12
C GLY A 161 33.56 5.95 43.41
N ASP A 162 34.85 5.65 43.34
CA ASP A 162 35.93 5.58 44.35
C ASP A 162 35.92 4.58 45.53
N ASP A 163 36.91 3.68 45.45
CA ASP A 163 37.97 3.34 46.43
C ASP A 163 37.71 3.45 47.95
N CYS A 164 37.67 2.29 48.65
CA CYS A 164 38.66 1.86 49.65
C CYS A 164 38.18 0.59 50.42
N ALA A 165 39.13 -0.26 50.80
CA ALA A 165 38.95 -1.59 51.40
C ALA A 165 38.81 -1.56 52.96
N PRO A 166 38.92 -2.67 53.71
CA PRO A 166 37.82 -3.51 54.21
C PRO A 166 37.76 -3.67 55.76
N ALA A 167 36.62 -4.07 56.35
CA ALA A 167 36.56 -4.81 57.65
C ALA A 167 35.16 -5.38 57.99
N THR A 168 35.12 -6.72 58.13
CA THR A 168 34.44 -7.61 59.11
C THR A 168 33.01 -7.34 59.65
N PRO A 169 32.10 -8.36 59.72
CA PRO A 169 30.71 -8.27 60.22
C PRO A 169 30.60 -8.47 61.75
N PRO A 170 29.53 -8.02 62.45
CA PRO A 170 28.36 -8.91 62.70
C PRO A 170 26.96 -8.27 62.96
N LEU A 171 25.93 -9.08 62.68
CA LEU A 171 24.63 -9.28 63.40
C LEU A 171 23.53 -8.17 63.49
N PRO A 172 22.25 -8.57 63.70
CA PRO A 172 21.06 -7.90 63.20
C PRO A 172 20.31 -7.12 64.28
N VAL A 173 19.86 -5.90 63.98
CA VAL A 173 18.79 -5.21 64.73
C VAL A 173 18.02 -4.32 63.77
N GLY A 174 16.69 -4.39 63.85
CA GLY A 174 15.76 -3.84 62.88
C GLY A 174 15.77 -2.31 62.74
N LEU A 175 15.25 -1.88 61.60
CA LEU A 175 14.77 -0.53 61.36
C LEU A 175 13.60 -0.64 60.38
N GLU A 176 12.42 -0.33 60.90
CA GLU A 176 11.19 -0.09 60.15
C GLU A 176 11.46 0.92 59.04
N ALA A 177 11.44 0.48 57.79
CA ALA A 177 11.34 1.37 56.64
C ALA A 177 9.86 1.60 56.35
N THR A 178 9.39 2.67 56.98
CA THR A 178 8.27 3.53 56.63
C THR A 178 7.72 3.25 55.23
N GLY A 179 6.52 2.67 55.17
CA GLY A 179 5.74 2.65 53.94
C GLY A 179 5.57 4.08 53.45
N ALA A 180 6.03 4.34 52.23
CA ALA A 180 5.62 5.52 51.49
C ALA A 180 4.10 5.44 51.33
N GLY A 181 3.39 6.08 52.25
CA GLY A 181 1.95 6.25 52.21
C GLY A 181 1.58 6.84 50.86
N GLY A 182 0.78 6.10 50.11
CA GLY A 182 0.24 6.57 48.85
C GLY A 182 -0.47 7.89 49.08
N ALA A 183 -0.07 8.91 48.32
CA ALA A 183 -0.93 10.06 48.07
C ALA A 183 -2.23 9.52 47.44
N GLN A 184 -3.24 9.35 48.29
CA GLN A 184 -4.60 9.01 47.89
C GLN A 184 -5.19 10.19 47.13
N GLY A 185 -4.87 10.28 45.83
CA GLY A 185 -5.38 11.34 44.96
C GLY A 185 -4.42 11.68 43.82
N GLY A 186 -4.11 10.70 42.97
CA GLY A 186 -3.20 10.88 41.84
C GLY A 186 -3.94 10.99 40.50
N PHE A 187 -3.27 10.58 39.42
CA PHE A 187 -3.84 10.52 38.07
C PHE A 187 -5.25 9.91 37.98
N GLU A 188 -5.55 8.89 38.79
CA GLU A 188 -6.88 8.26 38.80
C GLU A 188 -8.00 9.19 39.26
N GLU A 189 -7.70 10.14 40.15
CA GLU A 189 -8.65 11.16 40.60
C GLU A 189 -8.93 12.17 39.48
N LEU A 190 -7.87 12.64 38.81
CA LEU A 190 -8.00 13.52 37.65
C LEU A 190 -8.77 12.85 36.51
N TRP A 191 -8.45 11.58 36.22
CA TRP A 191 -9.12 10.80 35.18
C TRP A 191 -10.63 10.65 35.45
N LYS A 192 -11.01 10.34 36.69
CA LYS A 192 -12.41 10.21 37.09
C LYS A 192 -13.15 11.55 37.06
N THR A 193 -12.46 12.63 37.45
CA THR A 193 -13.02 13.99 37.45
C THR A 193 -13.31 14.47 36.03
N TYR A 194 -12.39 14.23 35.09
CA TYR A 194 -12.56 14.63 33.70
C TYR A 194 -13.51 13.68 32.91
N PHE A 195 -13.55 12.38 33.24
CA PHE A 195 -14.41 11.38 32.58
C PHE A 195 -15.23 10.50 33.56
N PRO A 196 -16.31 11.03 34.18
CA PRO A 196 -17.03 10.32 35.25
C PRO A 196 -17.90 9.13 34.80
N LYS A 197 -18.38 9.08 33.54
CA LYS A 197 -19.38 8.08 33.10
C LYS A 197 -18.86 7.03 32.10
N ARG A 198 -17.79 7.30 31.35
CA ARG A 198 -17.15 6.38 30.40
C ARG A 198 -15.80 6.96 30.01
N GLY A 199 -14.71 6.21 30.15
CA GLY A 199 -13.37 6.66 29.79
C GLY A 199 -13.24 6.86 28.28
N GLN A 200 -13.56 8.05 27.79
CA GLN A 200 -13.37 8.44 26.40
C GLN A 200 -11.92 8.87 26.19
N GLY A 201 -11.04 7.91 25.89
CA GLY A 201 -9.66 8.19 25.53
C GLY A 201 -8.68 7.12 25.97
N ASP A 202 -7.45 7.26 25.50
CA ASP A 202 -6.37 6.33 25.81
C ASP A 202 -5.80 6.60 27.21
N LYS A 203 -6.35 5.94 28.24
CA LYS A 203 -5.90 6.08 29.65
C LYS A 203 -4.38 5.96 29.82
N LYS A 204 -3.74 5.08 29.05
CA LYS A 204 -2.28 4.89 29.06
C LYS A 204 -1.52 6.14 28.59
N LYS A 205 -2.00 6.81 27.53
CA LYS A 205 -1.37 8.03 27.01
C LYS A 205 -1.55 9.19 27.97
N ALA A 206 -2.75 9.35 28.53
CA ALA A 206 -3.02 10.39 29.52
C ALA A 206 -2.19 10.19 30.80
N ARG A 207 -1.99 8.94 31.23
CA ARG A 207 -1.10 8.64 32.36
C ARG A 207 0.34 9.04 32.07
N SER A 208 0.84 8.70 30.88
CA SER A 208 2.19 9.10 30.46
C SER A 208 2.35 10.62 30.39
N ALA A 209 1.33 11.35 29.91
CA ALA A 209 1.35 12.81 29.87
C ALA A 209 1.35 13.41 31.29
N TYR A 210 0.52 12.87 32.20
CA TYR A 210 0.48 13.29 33.59
C TYR A 210 1.79 13.02 34.33
N GLU A 211 2.40 11.85 34.12
CA GLU A 211 3.70 11.50 34.70
C GLU A 211 4.83 12.39 34.14
N ALA A 212 4.76 12.78 32.86
CA ALA A 212 5.73 13.68 32.24
C ALA A 212 5.64 15.13 32.78
N LEU A 213 4.44 15.57 33.15
CA LEU A 213 4.23 16.86 33.83
C LEU A 213 4.77 16.87 35.27
N ALA A 214 4.94 15.70 35.89
CA ALA A 214 5.38 15.52 37.27
C ALA A 214 4.75 16.53 38.26
N PRO A 215 3.40 16.63 38.30
CA PRO A 215 2.74 17.69 39.06
C PRO A 215 2.98 17.55 40.55
N ASP A 216 3.28 18.67 41.20
CA ASP A 216 3.26 18.80 42.65
C ASP A 216 1.82 18.84 43.18
N ALA A 217 1.65 18.91 44.51
CA ALA A 217 0.34 18.90 45.13
C ALA A 217 -0.53 20.09 44.70
N ASP A 218 0.08 21.26 44.52
CA ASP A 218 -0.61 22.50 44.16
C ASP A 218 -1.05 22.45 42.69
N LEU A 219 -0.19 22.03 41.77
CA LEU A 219 -0.52 21.83 40.36
C LEU A 219 -1.56 20.72 40.19
N HIS A 220 -1.48 19.63 40.97
CA HIS A 220 -2.52 18.60 40.96
C HIS A 220 -3.90 19.16 41.35
N SER A 221 -3.96 19.98 42.39
CA SER A 221 -5.21 20.61 42.81
C SER A 221 -5.79 21.52 41.72
N SER A 222 -4.94 22.33 41.08
CA SER A 222 -5.32 23.19 39.96
C SER A 222 -5.83 22.40 38.75
N LEU A 223 -5.19 21.25 38.46
CA LEU A 223 -5.63 20.34 37.41
C LEU A 223 -7.02 19.76 37.70
N LEU A 224 -7.32 19.41 38.95
CA LEU A 224 -8.63 18.91 39.36
C LEU A 224 -9.73 19.97 39.20
N ASP A 225 -9.46 21.20 39.63
CA ASP A 225 -10.41 22.31 39.52
C ASP A 225 -10.69 22.65 38.05
N SER A 226 -9.64 22.71 37.23
CA SER A 226 -9.74 22.94 35.79
C SER A 226 -10.49 21.81 35.09
N ALA A 227 -10.20 20.55 35.45
CA ALA A 227 -10.91 19.40 34.91
C ALA A 227 -12.41 19.42 35.26
N ARG A 228 -12.76 19.85 36.48
CA ARG A 228 -14.15 20.01 36.92
C ARG A 228 -14.85 21.11 36.13
N ALA A 229 -14.23 22.28 36.00
CA ALA A 229 -14.77 23.41 35.23
C ALA A 229 -15.01 23.03 33.75
N TRP A 230 -14.08 22.29 33.14
CA TRP A 230 -14.23 21.78 31.78
C TRP A 230 -15.35 20.76 31.65
N PHE A 231 -15.50 19.86 32.62
CA PHE A 231 -16.58 18.88 32.63
C PHE A 231 -17.95 19.56 32.79
N GLU A 232 -18.08 20.53 33.71
CA GLU A 232 -19.31 21.30 33.93
C GLU A 232 -19.69 22.13 32.70
N ALA A 233 -18.72 22.81 32.08
CA ALA A 233 -18.95 23.57 30.85
C ALA A 233 -19.42 22.66 29.70
N TRP A 234 -18.88 21.45 29.59
CA TRP A 234 -19.35 20.46 28.61
C TRP A 234 -20.76 19.95 28.95
N GLN A 235 -21.04 19.66 30.23
CA GLN A 235 -22.35 19.19 30.68
C GLN A 235 -23.43 20.26 30.44
N ALA A 236 -23.12 21.53 30.67
CA ALA A 236 -24.01 22.66 30.43
C ALA A 236 -24.44 22.79 28.95
N GLN A 237 -23.69 22.23 28.01
CA GLN A 237 -24.06 22.24 26.59
C GLN A 237 -25.22 21.28 26.26
N GLY A 238 -25.59 20.37 27.18
CA GLY A 238 -26.73 19.46 27.01
C GLY A 238 -26.60 18.46 25.85
N LYS A 239 -25.39 18.29 25.29
CA LYS A 239 -25.11 17.41 24.15
C LYS A 239 -24.20 16.26 24.58
N PRO A 240 -24.74 15.05 24.84
CA PRO A 240 -23.93 13.92 25.31
C PRO A 240 -22.89 13.43 24.28
N ASP A 241 -23.09 13.76 23.00
CA ASP A 241 -22.21 13.36 21.88
C ASP A 241 -21.27 14.49 21.41
N ALA A 242 -21.27 15.65 22.07
CA ALA A 242 -20.34 16.72 21.70
C ALA A 242 -18.89 16.26 21.92
N PRO A 243 -18.01 16.37 20.91
CA PRO A 243 -16.63 15.88 21.00
C PRO A 243 -15.89 16.63 22.11
N ARG A 244 -15.37 15.87 23.09
CA ARG A 244 -14.47 16.38 24.14
C ARG A 244 -13.02 16.20 23.70
N LYS A 245 -12.15 17.15 24.08
CA LYS A 245 -10.70 16.94 23.97
C LYS A 245 -10.30 15.75 24.85
N HIS A 246 -9.49 14.85 24.32
CA HIS A 246 -8.92 13.75 25.10
C HIS A 246 -7.93 14.30 26.16
N LEU A 247 -7.86 13.63 27.32
CA LEU A 247 -7.09 14.11 28.47
C LEU A 247 -5.58 14.19 28.18
N ASP A 248 -5.05 13.30 27.34
CA ASP A 248 -3.65 13.38 26.88
C ASP A 248 -3.39 14.68 26.14
N THR A 249 -4.23 15.03 25.16
CA THR A 249 -4.10 16.31 24.43
C THR A 249 -4.35 17.53 25.33
N TRP A 250 -5.24 17.40 26.30
CA TRP A 250 -5.53 18.46 27.27
C TRP A 250 -4.33 18.74 28.19
N LEU A 251 -3.67 17.70 28.68
CA LEU A 251 -2.46 17.81 29.51
C LEU A 251 -1.25 18.29 28.69
N THR A 252 -0.99 17.70 27.51
CA THR A 252 0.19 18.09 26.70
C THR A 252 0.09 19.49 26.10
N GLY A 253 -1.14 19.98 25.88
CA GLY A 253 -1.38 21.33 25.34
C GLY A 253 -1.55 22.38 26.42
N GLU A 254 -1.27 22.05 27.68
CA GLU A 254 -1.40 22.93 28.85
C GLU A 254 -2.77 23.63 28.93
N HIS A 255 -3.81 22.93 28.48
CA HIS A 255 -5.17 23.47 28.39
C HIS A 255 -5.86 23.59 29.76
N TYR A 256 -5.16 23.24 30.83
CA TYR A 256 -5.57 23.51 32.21
C TYR A 256 -5.45 25.00 32.57
N GLU A 257 -4.63 25.77 31.86
CA GLU A 257 -4.56 27.24 32.04
C GLU A 257 -5.61 28.00 31.18
N CYS A 258 -6.32 27.28 30.31
CA CYS A 258 -7.30 27.86 29.38
C CYS A 258 -8.74 27.72 29.89
N ASP A 259 -9.53 28.78 29.72
CA ASP A 259 -10.97 28.73 29.95
C ASP A 259 -11.66 27.69 29.03
N PRO A 260 -12.69 26.98 29.54
CA PRO A 260 -13.40 26.00 28.75
C PRO A 260 -14.17 26.65 27.59
N PRO A 261 -14.30 25.97 26.44
CA PRO A 261 -14.97 26.52 25.27
C PRO A 261 -16.46 26.80 25.55
N ALA A 262 -16.86 28.07 25.41
CA ALA A 262 -18.16 28.59 25.83
C ALA A 262 -19.39 28.01 25.07
N ALA A 263 -19.23 27.40 23.88
CA ALA A 263 -20.32 26.71 23.20
C ALA A 263 -19.84 25.87 22.01
N TYR A 264 -20.27 24.59 21.94
CA TYR A 264 -20.23 23.83 20.70
C TYR A 264 -21.25 24.40 19.70
N LYS A 265 -20.76 25.22 18.76
CA LYS A 265 -21.52 25.57 17.54
C LYS A 265 -21.37 24.39 16.57
N PRO A 266 -22.43 23.63 16.26
CA PRO A 266 -22.35 22.68 15.16
C PRO A 266 -21.92 23.46 13.92
N ARG A 267 -20.92 22.95 13.21
CA ARG A 267 -20.45 23.57 11.97
C ARG A 267 -21.62 23.53 10.98
N GLU A 268 -22.38 24.62 10.91
CA GLU A 268 -23.45 24.79 9.94
C GLU A 268 -22.85 24.63 8.55
N ARG A 269 -23.12 23.48 7.91
CA ARG A 269 -23.02 23.38 6.47
C ARG A 269 -24.08 24.34 5.93
N LYS A 270 -23.67 25.53 5.50
CA LYS A 270 -24.54 26.45 4.75
C LYS A 270 -25.14 25.67 3.58
N ALA A 271 -26.44 25.40 3.64
CA ALA A 271 -27.20 24.97 2.48
C ALA A 271 -26.99 26.03 1.38
N LYS A 272 -26.55 25.60 0.20
CA LYS A 272 -26.45 26.46 -0.99
C LYS A 272 -27.86 26.88 -1.40
N ALA A 273 -28.32 28.01 -0.91
CA ALA A 273 -29.45 28.72 -1.47
C ALA A 273 -28.96 30.09 -1.97
N ASN A 274 -29.09 30.29 -3.28
CA ASN A 274 -28.92 31.53 -4.04
C ASN A 274 -27.53 32.20 -4.06
N ALA A 275 -26.74 31.86 -5.10
CA ALA A 275 -25.70 32.73 -5.63
C ALA A 275 -26.00 33.03 -7.12
N LYS A 276 -26.07 34.32 -7.45
CA LYS A 276 -26.21 34.88 -8.81
C LYS A 276 -25.08 34.40 -9.74
N PRO A 277 -25.31 34.33 -11.07
CA PRO A 277 -24.31 33.85 -12.03
C PRO A 277 -23.14 34.82 -12.12
N ARG A 278 -21.92 34.30 -11.96
CA ARG A 278 -20.64 35.01 -12.17
C ARG A 278 -19.91 34.34 -13.34
N PRO A 279 -19.24 35.09 -14.23
CA PRO A 279 -18.69 34.56 -15.49
C PRO A 279 -17.64 33.47 -15.24
N GLU A 280 -17.70 32.41 -16.05
CA GLU A 280 -16.86 31.22 -15.97
C GLU A 280 -15.38 31.54 -16.16
N GLN A 281 -14.61 31.42 -15.08
CA GLN A 281 -13.23 30.96 -15.15
C GLN A 281 -13.25 29.46 -14.83
N PRO A 282 -12.66 28.58 -15.65
CA PRO A 282 -12.64 27.15 -15.36
C PRO A 282 -11.73 26.89 -14.16
N ALA A 283 -12.34 26.56 -13.02
CA ALA A 283 -11.64 25.99 -11.87
C ALA A 283 -11.29 24.52 -12.16
N PRO A 284 -10.15 24.01 -11.65
CA PRO A 284 -9.70 22.65 -11.92
C PRO A 284 -10.71 21.63 -11.38
N VAL A 285 -11.14 20.74 -12.26
CA VAL A 285 -12.07 19.65 -11.97
C VAL A 285 -11.38 18.70 -10.99
N ALA A 286 -12.02 18.44 -9.84
CA ALA A 286 -11.63 17.34 -8.97
C ALA A 286 -11.71 16.04 -9.78
N ALA A 287 -10.61 15.27 -9.80
CA ALA A 287 -10.56 13.98 -10.47
C ALA A 287 -11.64 13.06 -9.90
N ASN A 288 -12.74 12.94 -10.63
CA ASN A 288 -13.78 11.96 -10.35
C ASN A 288 -13.25 10.61 -10.84
N ASP A 289 -12.93 9.73 -9.90
CA ASP A 289 -12.42 8.35 -10.08
C ASP A 289 -13.42 7.36 -10.70
N ASP A 290 -14.56 7.83 -11.20
CA ASP A 290 -15.66 7.00 -11.72
C ASP A 290 -15.68 6.86 -13.26
N TRP A 291 -14.61 7.25 -13.96
CA TRP A 291 -14.52 7.01 -15.41
C TRP A 291 -13.86 5.65 -15.69
N PRO A 292 -14.42 4.83 -16.61
CA PRO A 292 -13.87 3.51 -16.90
C PRO A 292 -12.42 3.64 -17.38
N MET A 293 -11.53 2.80 -16.83
CA MET A 293 -10.16 2.68 -17.32
C MET A 293 -10.19 2.36 -18.82
N ILE A 294 -9.39 3.12 -19.57
CA ILE A 294 -9.38 3.07 -21.03
C ILE A 294 -8.51 1.90 -21.52
N CYS A 295 -7.41 1.61 -20.82
CA CYS A 295 -6.55 0.44 -21.03
C CYS A 295 -6.05 0.27 -22.47
N ASP A 296 -5.72 1.36 -23.16
CA ASP A 296 -5.10 1.28 -24.50
C ASP A 296 -3.71 0.63 -24.43
N VAL A 297 -3.01 0.87 -23.33
CA VAL A 297 -1.70 0.32 -23.01
C VAL A 297 -1.74 -0.51 -21.72
N GLY A 298 -0.72 -1.36 -21.53
CA GLY A 298 -0.64 -2.23 -20.36
C GLY A 298 -0.50 -1.46 -19.03
N PRO A 299 -0.86 -2.08 -17.89
CA PRO A 299 -0.83 -1.42 -16.57
C PRO A 299 0.56 -1.05 -16.06
N PHE A 300 1.61 -1.54 -16.72
CA PHE A 300 3.01 -1.24 -16.40
C PHE A 300 3.60 -0.17 -17.32
N SER A 301 2.82 0.38 -18.24
CA SER A 301 3.25 1.47 -19.11
C SER A 301 3.55 2.73 -18.28
N PRO A 302 4.65 3.44 -18.55
CA PRO A 302 4.99 4.64 -17.82
C PRO A 302 4.02 5.79 -18.17
N PHE A 303 3.75 6.65 -17.20
CA PHE A 303 2.95 7.85 -17.40
C PHE A 303 3.79 9.03 -17.85
N GLY A 304 3.24 9.84 -18.73
CA GLY A 304 3.91 11.04 -19.23
C GLY A 304 4.00 11.08 -20.75
N THR A 305 4.95 11.86 -21.25
CA THR A 305 5.15 12.08 -22.67
C THR A 305 6.53 11.61 -23.08
N PHE A 306 6.58 10.80 -24.14
CA PHE A 306 7.78 10.11 -24.61
C PHE A 306 7.88 10.22 -26.12
N TYR A 307 9.11 10.15 -26.65
CA TYR A 307 9.34 9.94 -28.07
C TYR A 307 9.53 8.45 -28.29
N ALA A 308 8.58 7.82 -28.98
CA ALA A 308 8.60 6.41 -29.26
C ALA A 308 8.91 6.16 -30.74
N THR A 309 9.60 5.08 -31.04
CA THR A 309 9.71 4.48 -32.37
C THR A 309 8.74 3.31 -32.42
N ILE A 310 7.98 3.20 -33.51
CA ILE A 310 7.13 2.03 -33.76
C ILE A 310 8.01 0.93 -34.34
N THR A 311 8.32 -0.10 -33.57
CA THR A 311 9.24 -1.18 -33.98
C THR A 311 8.53 -2.41 -34.53
N GLY A 312 7.21 -2.46 -34.36
CA GLY A 312 6.41 -3.58 -34.80
C GLY A 312 4.94 -3.23 -34.85
N SER A 313 4.23 -3.95 -35.70
CA SER A 313 2.77 -3.90 -35.77
C SER A 313 2.26 -5.27 -36.15
N LYS A 314 1.09 -5.62 -35.61
CA LYS A 314 0.38 -6.83 -36.00
C LYS A 314 -1.12 -6.55 -36.04
N VAL A 315 -1.78 -7.16 -37.02
CA VAL A 315 -3.24 -7.20 -37.12
C VAL A 315 -3.70 -8.58 -36.70
N GLU A 316 -4.52 -8.64 -35.67
CA GLU A 316 -5.09 -9.88 -35.13
C GLU A 316 -6.59 -9.93 -35.44
N GLN A 317 -7.02 -10.98 -36.13
CA GLN A 317 -8.43 -11.30 -36.31
C GLN A 317 -8.96 -11.88 -35.00
N VAL A 318 -9.89 -11.20 -34.35
CA VAL A 318 -10.52 -11.68 -33.10
C VAL A 318 -11.72 -12.58 -33.41
N ASP A 319 -12.54 -12.15 -34.38
CA ASP A 319 -13.67 -12.90 -34.92
C ASP A 319 -13.93 -12.46 -36.38
N TYR A 320 -15.00 -12.98 -37.02
CA TYR A 320 -15.34 -12.67 -38.42
C TYR A 320 -15.60 -11.19 -38.72
N SER A 321 -15.87 -10.38 -37.70
CA SER A 321 -16.27 -8.96 -37.80
C SER A 321 -15.39 -8.02 -36.97
N THR A 322 -14.38 -8.56 -36.28
CA THR A 322 -13.55 -7.81 -35.35
C THR A 322 -12.07 -8.01 -35.66
N GLN A 323 -11.38 -6.92 -35.99
CA GLN A 323 -9.95 -6.87 -36.23
C GLN A 323 -9.30 -5.92 -35.23
N LYS A 324 -8.18 -6.37 -34.65
CA LYS A 324 -7.43 -5.63 -33.64
C LYS A 324 -6.04 -5.34 -34.15
N VAL A 325 -5.56 -4.11 -33.96
CA VAL A 325 -4.20 -3.70 -34.27
C VAL A 325 -3.43 -3.59 -32.98
N VAL A 326 -2.23 -4.17 -32.95
CA VAL A 326 -1.27 -4.03 -31.85
C VAL A 326 -0.02 -3.36 -32.40
N LEU A 327 0.39 -2.27 -31.78
CA LEU A 327 1.60 -1.52 -32.10
C LEU A 327 2.62 -1.71 -30.98
N ASP A 328 3.84 -2.05 -31.36
CA ASP A 328 4.99 -2.18 -30.48
C ASP A 328 5.77 -0.86 -30.48
N LEU A 329 5.86 -0.21 -29.31
CA LEU A 329 6.49 1.08 -29.11
C LEU A 329 7.76 0.93 -28.27
N THR A 330 8.86 1.51 -28.73
CA THR A 330 10.14 1.59 -27.99
C THR A 330 10.59 3.04 -27.83
N TRP A 331 11.11 3.40 -26.67
CA TRP A 331 11.72 4.70 -26.39
C TRP A 331 13.01 4.57 -25.57
N SER A 332 13.42 3.35 -25.23
CA SER A 332 14.72 3.06 -24.64
C SER A 332 15.55 2.13 -25.55
N ASP A 333 16.84 2.42 -25.69
CA ASP A 333 17.78 1.56 -26.43
C ASP A 333 18.15 0.28 -25.66
N ARG A 334 17.31 -0.18 -24.71
CA ARG A 334 17.62 -1.27 -23.77
C ARG A 334 17.66 -2.67 -24.39
N GLY A 335 17.51 -2.80 -25.70
CA GLY A 335 17.90 -4.00 -26.45
C GLY A 335 17.08 -5.27 -26.15
N SER A 336 15.93 -5.16 -25.49
CA SER A 336 15.04 -6.32 -25.25
C SER A 336 13.57 -5.91 -25.19
N GLY A 337 12.86 -6.11 -26.31
CA GLY A 337 11.39 -6.01 -26.42
C GLY A 337 10.82 -4.59 -26.52
N PRO A 338 9.52 -4.46 -26.86
CA PRO A 338 8.83 -3.17 -26.82
C PRO A 338 8.71 -2.68 -25.39
N ASP A 339 8.94 -1.38 -25.18
CA ASP A 339 8.70 -0.74 -23.89
C ASP A 339 7.19 -0.73 -23.57
N VAL A 340 6.34 -0.57 -24.59
CA VAL A 340 4.88 -0.62 -24.47
C VAL A 340 4.21 -1.17 -25.72
N GLN A 341 3.12 -1.91 -25.52
CA GLN A 341 2.20 -2.30 -26.58
C GLN A 341 0.92 -1.47 -26.50
N HIS A 342 0.56 -0.80 -27.60
CA HIS A 342 -0.75 -0.16 -27.75
C HIS A 342 -1.67 -1.07 -28.54
N THR A 343 -2.85 -1.35 -28.01
CA THR A 343 -3.86 -2.18 -28.67
C THR A 343 -5.15 -1.40 -28.90
N PHE A 344 -5.65 -1.41 -30.14
CA PHE A 344 -6.95 -0.82 -30.49
C PHE A 344 -7.64 -1.63 -31.60
N TYR A 345 -8.94 -1.42 -31.79
CA TYR A 345 -9.71 -2.13 -32.82
C TYR A 345 -9.74 -1.34 -34.12
N TYR A 346 -9.47 -2.00 -35.25
CA TYR A 346 -9.65 -1.41 -36.58
C TYR A 346 -11.06 -1.68 -37.13
N GLU A 347 -11.54 -2.90 -36.91
CA GLU A 347 -12.90 -3.33 -37.19
C GLU A 347 -13.52 -3.83 -35.88
N HIS A 348 -14.73 -3.39 -35.56
CA HIS A 348 -15.48 -3.80 -34.39
C HIS A 348 -16.98 -3.59 -34.63
N THR A 349 -17.81 -4.48 -34.07
CA THR A 349 -19.27 -4.43 -34.23
C THR A 349 -19.92 -3.25 -33.50
N ASP A 350 -19.38 -2.86 -32.34
CA ASP A 350 -19.75 -1.64 -31.63
C ASP A 350 -19.28 -0.37 -32.38
N PRO A 351 -20.20 0.51 -32.84
CA PRO A 351 -19.86 1.74 -33.56
C PRO A 351 -18.95 2.70 -32.78
N ALA A 352 -19.06 2.75 -31.45
CA ALA A 352 -18.26 3.67 -30.65
C ALA A 352 -16.79 3.23 -30.58
N ILE A 353 -16.57 1.91 -30.46
CA ILE A 353 -15.22 1.31 -30.48
C ILE A 353 -14.64 1.42 -31.89
N GLN A 354 -15.44 1.18 -32.92
CA GLN A 354 -15.08 1.37 -34.32
C GLN A 354 -14.60 2.80 -34.61
N GLU A 355 -15.41 3.80 -34.26
CA GLU A 355 -15.09 5.22 -34.49
C GLU A 355 -13.79 5.61 -33.76
N ARG A 356 -13.62 5.12 -32.53
CA ARG A 356 -12.41 5.37 -31.74
C ARG A 356 -11.16 4.78 -32.39
N GLY A 357 -11.23 3.55 -32.87
CA GLY A 357 -10.16 2.90 -33.61
C GLY A 357 -9.76 3.64 -34.87
N GLN A 358 -10.74 4.04 -35.67
CA GLN A 358 -10.54 4.82 -36.89
C GLN A 358 -9.92 6.20 -36.59
N LYS A 359 -10.29 6.84 -35.47
CA LYS A 359 -9.64 8.07 -35.01
C LYS A 359 -8.16 7.86 -34.68
N PHE A 360 -7.80 6.73 -34.06
CA PHE A 360 -6.40 6.41 -33.78
C PHE A 360 -5.57 6.27 -35.06
N ILE A 361 -6.09 5.55 -36.05
CA ILE A 361 -5.38 5.37 -37.33
C ILE A 361 -5.19 6.68 -38.07
N ARG A 362 -6.26 7.49 -38.21
CA ARG A 362 -6.15 8.81 -38.85
C ARG A 362 -5.13 9.68 -38.12
N ARG A 363 -5.17 9.69 -36.78
CA ARG A 363 -4.23 10.46 -35.99
C ARG A 363 -2.78 9.99 -36.17
N LEU A 364 -2.55 8.68 -36.26
CA LEU A 364 -1.24 8.11 -36.54
C LEU A 364 -0.75 8.52 -37.93
N ALA A 365 -1.59 8.39 -38.95
CA ALA A 365 -1.29 8.79 -40.32
C ALA A 365 -0.93 10.30 -40.39
N ASP A 366 -1.72 11.17 -39.77
CA ASP A 366 -1.47 12.62 -39.69
C ASP A 366 -0.15 12.96 -38.98
N CYS A 367 0.18 12.23 -37.90
CA CYS A 367 1.39 12.46 -37.13
C CYS A 367 2.65 12.01 -37.88
N LEU A 368 2.51 11.06 -38.80
CA LEU A 368 3.60 10.45 -39.57
C LEU A 368 3.67 10.96 -41.02
N ASP A 369 2.80 11.90 -41.40
CA ASP A 369 2.68 12.42 -42.77
C ASP A 369 2.45 11.30 -43.81
N ILE A 370 1.54 10.37 -43.48
CA ILE A 370 1.11 9.28 -44.37
C ILE A 370 -0.27 9.65 -44.92
N ASP A 371 -0.36 9.90 -46.23
CA ASP A 371 -1.61 10.29 -46.89
C ASP A 371 -2.68 9.18 -46.85
N GLU A 372 -2.26 7.93 -47.04
CA GLU A 372 -3.13 6.76 -47.01
C GLU A 372 -2.40 5.58 -46.37
N LEU A 373 -2.90 5.10 -45.23
CA LEU A 373 -2.34 3.94 -44.52
C LEU A 373 -2.95 2.65 -45.09
N THR A 374 -2.24 1.99 -46.00
CA THR A 374 -2.70 0.73 -46.61
C THR A 374 -2.18 -0.51 -45.90
N ASP A 375 -1.04 -0.39 -45.20
CA ASP A 375 -0.40 -1.47 -44.45
C ASP A 375 0.21 -0.91 -43.16
N THR A 376 0.01 -1.62 -42.04
CA THR A 376 0.60 -1.28 -40.74
C THR A 376 2.13 -1.25 -40.77
N ASN A 377 2.79 -1.97 -41.69
CA ASN A 377 4.25 -1.93 -41.86
C ASN A 377 4.76 -0.53 -42.25
N GLN A 378 3.92 0.33 -42.84
CA GLN A 378 4.29 1.72 -43.16
C GLN A 378 4.56 2.57 -41.90
N LEU A 379 4.12 2.09 -40.74
CA LEU A 379 4.35 2.72 -39.44
C LEU A 379 5.74 2.38 -38.86
N HIS A 380 6.39 1.30 -39.33
CA HIS A 380 7.64 0.82 -38.74
C HIS A 380 8.78 1.82 -38.90
N ASP A 381 9.67 1.83 -37.92
CA ASP A 381 10.85 2.71 -37.80
C ASP A 381 10.51 4.21 -37.82
N ARG A 382 9.21 4.55 -37.71
CA ARG A 382 8.76 5.93 -37.60
C ARG A 382 8.75 6.36 -36.14
N ARG A 383 9.23 7.59 -35.93
CA ARG A 383 9.27 8.22 -34.62
C ARG A 383 8.03 9.08 -34.41
N ILE A 384 7.41 8.93 -33.26
CA ILE A 384 6.18 9.63 -32.89
C ILE A 384 6.25 10.07 -31.42
N LYS A 385 5.55 11.16 -31.10
CA LYS A 385 5.43 11.62 -29.72
C LYS A 385 4.16 11.04 -29.10
N CYS A 386 4.33 10.23 -28.08
CA CYS A 386 3.26 9.53 -27.35
C CYS A 386 3.04 10.20 -26.00
N THR A 387 1.77 10.33 -25.59
CA THR A 387 1.40 10.73 -24.23
C THR A 387 0.48 9.69 -23.62
N ILE A 388 0.88 9.14 -22.47
CA ILE A 388 0.12 8.15 -21.69
C ILE A 388 -0.35 8.83 -20.39
N ASN A 389 -1.66 8.83 -20.16
CA ASN A 389 -2.24 9.41 -18.94
C ASN A 389 -2.45 8.35 -17.84
N ASP A 390 -2.90 8.83 -16.68
CA ASP A 390 -3.24 8.05 -15.47
C ASP A 390 -4.34 6.99 -15.69
N ARG A 391 -5.05 7.05 -16.82
CA ARG A 391 -6.11 6.10 -17.22
C ARG A 391 -5.63 5.06 -18.23
N LEU A 392 -4.32 4.98 -18.48
CA LEU A 392 -3.71 4.13 -19.51
C LEU A 392 -4.27 4.42 -20.91
N ALA A 393 -4.74 5.65 -21.14
CA ALA A 393 -5.09 6.11 -22.48
C ALA A 393 -3.84 6.67 -23.15
N ILE A 394 -3.60 6.25 -24.37
CA ILE A 394 -2.49 6.77 -25.18
C ILE A 394 -3.02 7.78 -26.20
N SER A 395 -2.20 8.77 -26.50
CA SER A 395 -2.46 9.74 -27.57
C SER A 395 -1.19 10.06 -28.32
N TYR A 396 -1.35 10.45 -29.59
CA TYR A 396 -0.25 10.68 -30.51
C TYR A 396 -0.19 12.12 -31.01
N SER A 397 1.03 12.61 -31.17
CA SER A 397 1.36 13.90 -31.77
C SER A 397 2.63 13.79 -32.61
N ARG A 398 2.82 14.72 -33.55
CA ARG A 398 4.00 14.78 -34.41
C ARG A 398 5.28 14.89 -33.57
N ALA A 399 6.29 14.08 -33.89
CA ALA A 399 7.63 14.28 -33.38
C ALA A 399 8.23 15.49 -34.11
N ALA A 400 8.56 16.55 -33.36
CA ALA A 400 9.06 17.81 -33.90
C ALA A 400 10.42 17.66 -34.57
#